data_AF-A0A9Q1RHD4-F1
#
_entry.id   AF-A0A9Q1RHD4-F1
#
_cell.length_a   1.000
_cell.length_b   1.000
_cell.length_c   1.000
_cell.angle_alpha   90.00
_cell.angle_beta   90.00
_cell.angle_gamma   90.00
#
_symmetry.space_group_name_H-M   'P 1'
#
loop_
_entity.id
_entity.type
_entity.pdbx_description
1 polymer ?
#
loop_
_entity_poly.entity_id
_entity_poly.type
_entity_poly.pdbx_seq_one_letter_code
_entity_poly.pdbx_strand_id
1 'polypeptide(L)'
;MTGFFSSSKHSSPPHNSSPSPSHNFSVTLMEDTLNSAEPIIKRWDLDVSSSNNSYCTASSLFQESRLEAKQFLDAVTDLQHAMQFVVKESFSSQLLVRAQNLMQIAMKRLQKEFHNILSGNRYFLDPENVSRESTRSSSSDEDDNIEIESCFNEVSITNENENEKVSVGVDLKAIADCMIEAGYGNECAKIYKLNRKSVIDETLYYLGVENFCSSTVQKMDWEALEKKIKIWLSAVKVAVSTLFYGERILCDQVFSISDNIRESCFSDIVKESASSLFIFPEMVAKYKKLSLEKMFRILDMYDAISEIWNEIEMIFGFESTAKSQAMTAMVKLREAS
;
A
#
# COMPACT_ATOMS: atom_id res chain seq x y z
N MET A 1 -16.37 72.95 -49.25
CA MET A 1 -17.61 72.21 -49.54
C MET A 1 -17.30 70.73 -49.44
N THR A 2 -17.74 70.12 -48.35
CA THR A 2 -17.54 68.73 -47.94
C THR A 2 -18.53 67.80 -48.66
N GLY A 3 -18.03 66.78 -49.36
CA GLY A 3 -18.84 65.68 -49.90
C GLY A 3 -18.72 64.44 -49.00
N PHE A 4 -19.84 64.06 -48.38
CA PHE A 4 -19.98 62.83 -47.60
C PHE A 4 -20.28 61.64 -48.53
N PHE A 5 -19.51 60.56 -48.44
CA PHE A 5 -19.88 59.25 -48.98
C PHE A 5 -20.47 58.39 -47.85
N SER A 6 -21.72 57.98 -48.03
CA SER A 6 -22.44 57.04 -47.16
C SER A 6 -22.05 55.60 -47.54
N SER A 7 -21.52 54.82 -46.60
CA SER A 7 -21.37 53.36 -46.77
C SER A 7 -22.42 52.63 -45.94
N SER A 8 -23.32 51.92 -46.62
CA SER A 8 -24.33 51.04 -46.05
C SER A 8 -23.68 49.83 -45.35
N LYS A 9 -24.02 49.62 -44.07
CA LYS A 9 -23.68 48.42 -43.30
C LYS A 9 -24.63 47.29 -43.71
N HIS A 10 -24.10 46.21 -44.31
CA HIS A 10 -24.80 44.94 -44.39
C HIS A 10 -24.54 44.14 -43.10
N SER A 11 -25.58 43.92 -42.31
CA SER A 11 -25.59 43.01 -41.16
C SER A 11 -25.82 41.57 -41.65
N SER A 12 -24.80 40.73 -41.53
CA SER A 12 -24.95 39.28 -41.69
C SER A 12 -25.67 38.68 -40.46
N PRO A 13 -26.59 37.72 -40.63
CA PRO A 13 -27.26 37.07 -39.51
C PRO A 13 -26.27 36.16 -38.75
N PRO A 14 -26.51 35.86 -37.46
CA PRO A 14 -25.66 34.95 -36.71
C PRO A 14 -25.79 33.55 -37.31
N HIS A 15 -24.65 32.96 -37.68
CA HIS A 15 -24.58 31.55 -38.02
C HIS A 15 -24.93 30.75 -36.76
N ASN A 16 -26.12 30.17 -36.75
CA ASN A 16 -26.49 29.13 -35.79
C ASN A 16 -25.71 27.88 -36.19
N SER A 17 -24.56 27.66 -35.58
CA SER A 17 -23.77 26.45 -35.75
C SER A 17 -24.51 25.28 -35.14
N SER A 18 -25.17 24.47 -35.99
CA SER A 18 -25.74 23.18 -35.61
C SER A 18 -24.66 22.30 -34.97
N PRO A 19 -24.94 21.62 -33.84
CA PRO A 19 -23.95 20.77 -33.20
C PRO A 19 -23.56 19.61 -34.13
N SER A 20 -22.26 19.33 -34.19
CA SER A 20 -21.68 18.22 -34.95
C SER A 20 -22.31 16.88 -34.52
N PRO A 21 -22.49 15.90 -35.42
CA PRO A 21 -23.02 14.57 -35.05
C PRO A 21 -22.23 13.89 -33.93
N SER A 22 -20.91 14.09 -33.86
CA SER A 22 -20.04 13.58 -32.79
C SER A 22 -20.36 14.21 -31.44
N HIS A 23 -20.64 15.51 -31.41
CA HIS A 23 -20.98 16.25 -30.19
C HIS A 23 -22.28 15.74 -29.55
N ASN A 24 -23.29 15.41 -30.36
CA ASN A 24 -24.55 14.84 -29.84
C ASN A 24 -24.36 13.42 -29.29
N PHE A 25 -23.46 12.63 -29.90
CA PHE A 25 -23.13 11.29 -29.41
C PHE A 25 -22.42 11.32 -28.06
N SER A 26 -21.45 12.22 -27.88
CA SER A 26 -20.68 12.32 -26.62
C SER A 26 -21.53 12.83 -25.45
N VAL A 27 -22.45 13.77 -25.71
CA VAL A 27 -23.39 14.27 -24.69
C VAL A 27 -24.38 13.18 -24.28
N THR A 28 -24.95 12.44 -25.24
CA THR A 28 -25.90 11.35 -24.94
C THR A 28 -25.22 10.22 -24.18
N LEU A 29 -24.00 9.82 -24.58
CA LEU A 29 -23.21 8.83 -23.86
C LEU A 29 -22.95 9.23 -22.40
N MET A 30 -22.60 10.50 -22.16
CA MET A 30 -22.36 11.01 -20.81
C MET A 30 -23.63 11.02 -19.97
N GLU A 31 -24.75 11.45 -20.54
CA GLU A 31 -26.04 11.49 -19.85
C GLU A 31 -26.54 10.09 -19.50
N ASP A 32 -26.41 9.13 -20.42
CA ASP A 32 -26.74 7.72 -20.18
C ASP A 32 -25.86 7.11 -19.08
N THR A 33 -24.56 7.39 -19.12
CA THR A 33 -23.61 6.94 -18.08
C THR A 33 -23.96 7.52 -16.72
N LEU A 34 -24.28 8.81 -16.65
CA LEU A 34 -24.71 9.47 -15.41
C LEU A 34 -26.01 8.88 -14.87
N ASN A 35 -26.99 8.63 -15.73
CA ASN A 35 -28.27 8.06 -15.33
C ASN A 35 -28.13 6.62 -14.79
N SER A 36 -27.17 5.86 -15.31
CA SER A 36 -26.85 4.50 -14.84
C SER A 36 -26.03 4.51 -13.54
N ALA A 37 -24.96 5.32 -13.47
CA ALA A 37 -24.01 5.31 -12.36
C ALA A 37 -24.53 6.03 -11.10
N GLU A 38 -25.32 7.09 -11.25
CA GLU A 38 -25.80 7.90 -10.13
C GLU A 38 -26.56 7.13 -9.04
N PRO A 39 -27.57 6.29 -9.34
CA PRO A 39 -28.27 5.53 -8.30
C PRO A 39 -27.35 4.56 -7.57
N ILE A 40 -26.36 3.97 -8.25
CA ILE A 40 -25.39 3.04 -7.67
C ILE A 40 -24.46 3.77 -6.71
N ILE A 41 -23.88 4.89 -7.14
CA ILE A 41 -22.90 5.65 -6.36
C ILE A 41 -23.57 6.35 -5.18
N LYS A 42 -24.71 7.04 -5.40
CA LYS A 42 -25.40 7.79 -4.33
C LYS A 42 -25.96 6.91 -3.23
N ARG A 43 -26.24 5.63 -3.51
CA ARG A 43 -26.63 4.66 -2.49
C ARG A 43 -25.59 4.52 -1.39
N TRP A 44 -24.32 4.77 -1.70
CA TRP A 44 -23.18 4.67 -0.79
C TRP A 44 -22.57 6.01 -0.39
N ASP A 45 -23.32 7.10 -0.58
CA ASP A 45 -22.87 8.44 -0.16
C ASP A 45 -22.75 8.53 1.37
N LEU A 46 -21.60 9.05 1.82
CA LEU A 46 -21.25 9.19 3.24
C LEU A 46 -21.78 10.49 3.85
N ASP A 47 -22.10 11.51 3.03
CA ASP A 47 -22.43 12.87 3.50
C ASP A 47 -23.94 13.13 3.63
N VAL A 48 -24.82 12.20 3.17
CA VAL A 48 -26.28 12.35 3.26
C VAL A 48 -26.75 12.17 4.72
N SER A 49 -26.62 13.27 5.46
CA SER A 49 -26.92 13.44 6.88
C SER A 49 -28.42 13.58 7.16
N SER A 50 -29.30 12.97 6.36
CA SER A 50 -30.74 13.19 6.49
C SER A 50 -31.52 11.89 6.27
N SER A 51 -31.87 11.28 7.40
CA SER A 51 -33.02 10.38 7.59
C SER A 51 -33.05 9.11 6.72
N ASN A 52 -32.21 8.12 7.07
CA ASN A 52 -32.54 6.67 7.19
C ASN A 52 -31.37 5.72 6.92
N ASN A 53 -30.20 6.18 6.44
CA ASN A 53 -29.07 5.30 6.08
C ASN A 53 -27.90 5.31 7.09
N SER A 54 -28.18 5.11 8.38
CA SER A 54 -27.12 4.77 9.37
C SER A 54 -26.39 3.46 9.04
N TYR A 55 -26.95 2.65 8.12
CA TYR A 55 -26.36 1.41 7.64
C TYR A 55 -25.13 1.70 6.77
N CYS A 56 -25.20 2.54 5.74
CA CYS A 56 -24.08 2.82 4.81
C CYS A 56 -22.82 3.41 5.47
N THR A 57 -22.95 4.05 6.64
CA THR A 57 -21.79 4.54 7.40
C THR A 57 -21.12 3.45 8.23
N ALA A 58 -21.82 2.36 8.58
CA ALA A 58 -21.27 1.23 9.32
C ALA A 58 -20.93 0.03 8.40
N SER A 59 -21.64 -0.10 7.29
CA SER A 59 -21.58 -1.16 6.30
C SER A 59 -20.30 -1.15 5.47
N SER A 60 -19.73 -2.33 5.24
CA SER A 60 -18.63 -2.51 4.29
C SER A 60 -19.16 -3.07 2.97
N LEU A 61 -19.00 -2.30 1.89
CA LEU A 61 -19.44 -2.64 0.53
C LEU A 61 -18.85 -3.98 0.08
N PHE A 62 -17.57 -4.21 0.38
CA PHE A 62 -16.85 -5.40 -0.05
C PHE A 62 -17.12 -6.63 0.83
N GLN A 63 -17.59 -6.43 2.07
CA GLN A 63 -17.97 -7.54 2.96
C GLN A 63 -19.44 -7.96 2.79
N GLU A 64 -20.34 -7.03 2.43
CA GLU A 64 -21.78 -7.30 2.35
C GLU A 64 -22.20 -7.99 1.05
N SER A 65 -21.66 -7.56 -0.10
CA SER A 65 -21.99 -8.18 -1.38
C SER A 65 -20.93 -7.94 -2.44
N ARG A 66 -20.33 -9.03 -2.91
CA ARG A 66 -19.34 -9.03 -4.01
C ARG A 66 -19.93 -8.47 -5.31
N LEU A 67 -21.19 -8.81 -5.59
CA LEU A 67 -21.88 -8.34 -6.78
C LEU A 67 -22.07 -6.83 -6.73
N GLU A 68 -22.46 -6.29 -5.58
CA GLU A 68 -22.65 -4.85 -5.42
C GLU A 68 -21.33 -4.09 -5.45
N ALA A 69 -20.27 -4.65 -4.84
CA ALA A 69 -18.92 -4.08 -4.92
C ALA A 69 -18.43 -4.01 -6.38
N LYS A 70 -18.64 -5.09 -7.15
CA LYS A 70 -18.30 -5.11 -8.58
C LYS A 70 -19.12 -4.08 -9.37
N GLN A 71 -20.44 -4.04 -9.20
CA GLN A 71 -21.30 -3.05 -9.87
C GLN A 71 -20.91 -1.62 -9.54
N PHE A 72 -20.48 -1.37 -8.30
CA PHE A 72 -19.99 -0.06 -7.89
C PHE A 72 -18.68 0.29 -8.60
N LEU A 73 -17.70 -0.62 -8.65
CA LEU A 73 -16.45 -0.40 -9.38
C LEU A 73 -16.69 -0.19 -10.87
N ASP A 74 -17.52 -1.03 -11.51
CA ASP A 74 -17.88 -0.92 -12.92
C ASP A 74 -18.52 0.45 -13.21
N ALA A 75 -19.45 0.92 -12.37
CA ALA A 75 -20.08 2.23 -12.51
C ALA A 75 -19.09 3.41 -12.39
N VAL A 76 -18.07 3.28 -11.54
CA VAL A 76 -17.01 4.29 -11.39
C VAL A 76 -16.11 4.31 -12.62
N THR A 77 -15.72 3.14 -13.12
CA THR A 77 -14.90 2.99 -14.32
C THR A 77 -15.63 3.53 -15.55
N ASP A 78 -16.92 3.22 -15.72
CA ASP A 78 -17.74 3.75 -16.81
C ASP A 78 -17.85 5.28 -16.73
N LEU A 79 -18.11 5.82 -15.53
CA LEU A 79 -18.16 7.27 -15.31
C LEU A 79 -16.83 7.94 -15.67
N GLN A 80 -15.70 7.34 -15.28
CA GLN A 80 -14.37 7.83 -15.61
C GLN A 80 -14.13 7.83 -17.13
N HIS A 81 -14.44 6.74 -17.83
CA HIS A 81 -14.28 6.66 -19.28
C HIS A 81 -15.13 7.70 -20.00
N ALA A 82 -16.38 7.89 -19.59
CA ALA A 82 -17.27 8.92 -20.12
C ALA A 82 -16.69 10.32 -19.87
N MET A 83 -16.20 10.61 -18.66
CA MET A 83 -15.54 11.88 -18.35
C MET A 83 -14.32 12.14 -19.24
N GLN A 84 -13.44 11.15 -19.44
CA GLN A 84 -12.25 11.28 -20.29
C GLN A 84 -12.59 11.48 -21.77
N PHE A 85 -13.65 10.83 -22.25
CA PHE A 85 -14.13 10.97 -23.62
C PHE A 85 -14.70 12.39 -23.86
N VAL A 86 -15.54 12.87 -22.94
CA VAL A 86 -16.20 14.19 -23.04
C VAL A 86 -15.22 15.36 -22.87
N VAL A 87 -14.22 15.24 -22.00
CA VAL A 87 -13.21 16.29 -21.79
C VAL A 87 -12.41 16.57 -23.07
N LYS A 88 -12.21 15.56 -23.93
CA LYS A 88 -11.50 15.71 -25.22
C LYS A 88 -12.30 16.48 -26.28
N GLU A 89 -13.63 16.43 -26.21
CA GLU A 89 -14.48 17.01 -27.25
C GLU A 89 -15.02 18.41 -26.91
N SER A 90 -14.74 18.90 -25.69
CA SER A 90 -15.27 20.15 -25.10
C SER A 90 -16.81 20.19 -25.02
N PHE A 91 -17.33 20.77 -23.93
CA PHE A 91 -18.75 21.14 -23.67
C PHE A 91 -19.68 20.12 -22.96
N SER A 92 -19.88 20.30 -21.64
CA SER A 92 -21.03 20.97 -20.98
C SER A 92 -20.64 21.14 -19.50
N SER A 93 -20.61 22.36 -18.97
CA SER A 93 -20.08 22.59 -17.62
C SER A 93 -20.92 21.87 -16.55
N GLN A 94 -22.23 21.74 -16.77
CA GLN A 94 -23.15 21.16 -15.80
C GLN A 94 -23.05 19.62 -15.71
N LEU A 95 -22.92 18.92 -16.84
CA LEU A 95 -22.73 17.45 -16.82
C LEU A 95 -21.37 17.09 -16.24
N LEU A 96 -20.32 17.85 -16.57
CA LEU A 96 -18.99 17.65 -15.99
C LEU A 96 -18.98 17.90 -14.48
N VAL A 97 -19.64 18.96 -14.00
CA VAL A 97 -19.78 19.20 -12.56
C VAL A 97 -20.55 18.08 -11.87
N ARG A 98 -21.64 17.58 -12.47
CA ARG A 98 -22.41 16.44 -11.94
C ARG A 98 -21.56 15.16 -11.88
N ALA A 99 -20.85 14.85 -12.95
CA ALA A 99 -19.93 13.70 -13.02
C ALA A 99 -18.80 13.82 -11.99
N GLN A 100 -18.20 15.00 -11.85
CA GLN A 100 -17.15 15.26 -10.87
C GLN A 100 -17.65 15.10 -9.43
N ASN A 101 -18.86 15.57 -9.11
CA ASN A 101 -19.46 15.36 -7.79
C ASN A 101 -19.70 13.87 -7.50
N LEU A 102 -20.20 13.12 -8.49
CA LEU A 102 -20.37 11.67 -8.39
C LEU A 102 -19.03 10.95 -8.17
N MET A 103 -18.00 11.34 -8.92
CA MET A 103 -16.65 10.80 -8.76
C MET A 103 -16.12 11.07 -7.34
N GLN A 104 -16.32 12.26 -6.78
CA GLN A 104 -15.91 12.58 -5.41
C GLN A 104 -16.62 11.71 -4.37
N ILE A 105 -17.94 11.48 -4.52
CA ILE A 105 -18.70 10.59 -3.64
C ILE A 105 -18.14 9.17 -3.72
N ALA A 106 -17.92 8.68 -4.94
CA ALA A 106 -17.38 7.34 -5.16
C ALA A 106 -15.99 7.16 -4.54
N MET A 107 -15.09 8.12 -4.76
CA MET A 107 -13.73 8.07 -4.24
C MET A 107 -13.69 8.14 -2.71
N LYS A 108 -14.54 8.96 -2.08
CA LYS A 108 -14.68 8.96 -0.61
C LYS A 108 -15.10 7.59 -0.09
N ARG A 109 -16.03 6.91 -0.78
CA ARG A 109 -16.46 5.56 -0.42
C ARG A 109 -15.33 4.55 -0.56
N LEU A 110 -14.63 4.54 -1.69
CA LEU A 110 -13.51 3.63 -1.94
C LEU A 110 -12.36 3.84 -0.94
N GLN A 111 -12.01 5.08 -0.63
CA GLN A 111 -11.01 5.42 0.41
C GLN A 111 -11.38 4.80 1.76
N LYS A 112 -12.65 4.89 2.15
CA LYS A 112 -13.14 4.31 3.41
C LYS A 112 -13.10 2.79 3.40
N GLU A 113 -13.53 2.15 2.31
CA GLU A 113 -13.47 0.69 2.19
C GLU A 113 -12.03 0.18 2.20
N PHE A 114 -11.15 0.83 1.46
CA PHE A 114 -9.72 0.53 1.44
C PHE A 114 -9.12 0.62 2.85
N HIS A 115 -9.43 1.69 3.58
CA HIS A 115 -9.02 1.83 4.98
C HIS A 115 -9.61 0.73 5.88
N ASN A 116 -10.90 0.42 5.75
CA ASN A 116 -11.57 -0.60 6.56
C ASN A 116 -10.96 -1.99 6.35
N ILE A 117 -10.68 -2.36 5.10
CA ILE A 117 -10.04 -3.64 4.76
C ILE A 117 -8.62 -3.69 5.32
N LEU A 118 -7.83 -2.63 5.16
CA LEU A 118 -6.47 -2.56 5.73
C LEU A 118 -6.48 -2.65 7.27
N SER A 119 -7.38 -1.92 7.92
CA SER A 119 -7.50 -1.89 9.39
C SER A 119 -8.03 -3.20 9.98
N GLY A 120 -8.91 -3.90 9.26
CA GLY A 120 -9.47 -5.20 9.69
C GLY A 120 -8.50 -6.37 9.54
N ASN A 121 -7.48 -6.24 8.68
CA ASN A 121 -6.53 -7.31 8.36
C ASN A 121 -5.13 -6.99 8.90
N ARG A 122 -5.03 -6.80 10.22
CA ARG A 122 -3.72 -6.69 10.89
C ARG A 122 -2.95 -8.02 10.95
N TYR A 123 -3.62 -9.14 10.63
CA TYR A 123 -3.12 -10.52 10.70
C TYR A 123 -2.05 -10.90 9.67
N PHE A 124 -1.63 -10.01 8.77
CA PHE A 124 -0.54 -10.33 7.84
C PHE A 124 0.79 -10.65 8.54
N LEU A 125 0.88 -10.46 9.86
CA LEU A 125 2.13 -10.41 10.63
C LEU A 125 2.04 -11.07 12.02
N ASP A 126 1.11 -12.01 12.23
CA ASP A 126 0.96 -12.68 13.53
C ASP A 126 2.12 -13.67 13.81
N PRO A 127 2.94 -13.45 14.86
CA PRO A 127 4.02 -14.36 15.23
C PRO A 127 3.54 -15.75 15.67
N GLU A 128 2.28 -15.90 16.15
CA GLU A 128 1.77 -17.19 16.63
C GLU A 128 1.51 -18.20 15.50
N ASN A 129 1.23 -17.76 14.27
CA ASN A 129 1.07 -18.68 13.13
C ASN A 129 2.41 -19.11 12.53
N VAL A 130 3.48 -18.33 12.73
CA VAL A 130 4.84 -18.69 12.30
C VAL A 130 5.49 -19.70 13.25
N SER A 131 5.06 -19.72 14.52
CA SER A 131 5.62 -20.59 15.56
C SER A 131 5.03 -22.02 15.56
N ARG A 132 3.80 -22.21 15.06
CA ARG A 132 3.08 -23.49 15.15
C ARG A 132 3.41 -24.48 14.04
N GLU A 133 3.94 -24.03 12.90
CA GLU A 133 4.38 -24.92 11.82
C GLU A 133 5.76 -25.54 12.10
N SER A 134 6.63 -24.87 12.87
CA SER A 134 7.99 -25.36 13.20
C SER A 134 8.05 -26.44 14.28
N THR A 135 6.92 -26.90 14.82
CA THR A 135 6.89 -27.94 15.86
C THR A 135 6.33 -29.30 15.42
N ARG A 136 6.07 -29.52 14.12
CA ARG A 136 5.53 -30.82 13.64
C ARG A 136 6.43 -31.65 12.72
N SER A 137 7.65 -31.23 12.41
CA SER A 137 8.63 -32.08 11.72
C SER A 137 9.64 -32.69 12.69
N SER A 138 9.20 -33.69 13.46
CA SER A 138 10.12 -34.61 14.11
C SER A 138 10.58 -35.70 13.12
N SER A 139 11.89 -35.73 12.90
CA SER A 139 12.74 -36.84 12.42
C SER A 139 12.56 -37.38 11.00
N SER A 140 13.44 -36.95 10.09
CA SER A 140 14.38 -37.83 9.38
C SER A 140 15.35 -36.99 8.54
N ASP A 141 16.60 -37.44 8.49
CA ASP A 141 17.73 -36.81 7.82
C ASP A 141 17.55 -36.60 6.30
N GLU A 142 18.29 -35.60 5.82
CA GLU A 142 18.69 -35.28 4.44
C GLU A 142 17.84 -34.31 3.58
N ASP A 143 18.59 -33.32 3.07
CA ASP A 143 18.37 -32.36 1.96
C ASP A 143 17.49 -31.13 2.20
N ASP A 144 18.15 -30.00 2.50
CA ASP A 144 17.59 -28.66 2.64
C ASP A 144 17.27 -28.03 1.27
N ASN A 145 15.99 -27.92 0.96
CA ASN A 145 15.43 -26.84 0.15
C ASN A 145 13.98 -26.62 0.60
N ILE A 146 13.78 -25.75 1.59
CA ILE A 146 12.45 -25.28 1.98
C ILE A 146 12.07 -24.18 1.00
N GLU A 147 11.15 -24.49 0.08
CA GLU A 147 10.47 -23.49 -0.76
C GLU A 147 9.62 -22.57 0.14
N ILE A 148 10.11 -21.36 0.40
CA ILE A 148 9.43 -20.29 1.18
C ILE A 148 8.29 -19.64 0.36
N GLU A 149 7.93 -20.21 -0.78
CA GLU A 149 6.93 -19.64 -1.70
C GLU A 149 5.47 -19.90 -1.26
N SER A 150 5.24 -20.81 -0.30
CA SER A 150 3.88 -21.18 0.14
C SER A 150 3.29 -20.29 1.25
N CYS A 151 4.10 -19.71 2.14
CA CYS A 151 3.57 -18.98 3.31
C CYS A 151 2.81 -17.68 2.95
N PHE A 152 3.11 -17.08 1.79
CA PHE A 152 2.43 -15.87 1.31
C PHE A 152 1.39 -16.16 0.23
N ASN A 153 1.56 -17.20 -0.58
CA ASN A 153 0.55 -17.64 -1.54
C ASN A 153 -0.63 -18.35 -0.86
N GLU A 154 -0.46 -18.83 0.36
CA GLU A 154 -1.46 -19.62 1.10
C GLU A 154 -1.87 -18.96 2.43
N VAL A 155 -2.05 -17.64 2.48
CA VAL A 155 -2.90 -17.01 3.53
C VAL A 155 -4.38 -17.25 3.18
N SER A 156 -4.72 -18.52 3.02
CA SER A 156 -6.08 -19.01 3.20
C SER A 156 -6.28 -19.11 4.69
N ILE A 157 -6.99 -18.14 5.28
CA ILE A 157 -7.46 -18.23 6.67
C ILE A 157 -8.23 -19.55 6.80
N THR A 158 -7.61 -20.55 7.41
CA THR A 158 -8.19 -21.88 7.70
C THR A 158 -9.43 -21.67 8.56
N ASN A 159 -10.59 -21.63 7.92
CA ASN A 159 -11.84 -21.97 8.55
C ASN A 159 -12.47 -23.03 7.65
N GLU A 160 -12.64 -24.21 8.24
CA GLU A 160 -13.53 -25.26 7.78
C GLU A 160 -14.88 -24.62 7.45
N ASN A 161 -15.15 -24.39 6.17
CA ASN A 161 -16.46 -24.42 5.51
C ASN A 161 -16.30 -23.84 4.09
N GLU A 162 -16.54 -24.70 3.11
CA GLU A 162 -16.58 -24.42 1.68
C GLU A 162 -17.61 -23.31 1.39
N ASN A 163 -17.12 -22.13 0.98
CA ASN A 163 -17.70 -21.21 -0.03
C ASN A 163 -16.93 -19.88 -0.03
N GLU A 164 -16.06 -19.71 -1.04
CA GLU A 164 -15.63 -18.42 -1.62
C GLU A 164 -14.99 -17.37 -0.66
N LYS A 165 -13.97 -17.75 0.12
CA LYS A 165 -13.04 -16.76 0.73
C LYS A 165 -12.08 -16.23 -0.33
N VAL A 166 -12.52 -15.24 -1.10
CA VAL A 166 -11.61 -14.46 -1.96
C VAL A 166 -10.60 -13.71 -1.07
N SER A 167 -9.32 -13.82 -1.42
CA SER A 167 -8.22 -13.20 -0.69
C SER A 167 -8.41 -11.69 -0.53
N VAL A 168 -8.20 -11.18 0.69
CA VAL A 168 -8.21 -9.76 1.05
C VAL A 168 -7.39 -8.89 0.09
N GLY A 169 -6.30 -9.44 -0.45
CA GLY A 169 -5.45 -8.75 -1.43
C GLY A 169 -6.15 -8.49 -2.76
N VAL A 170 -7.14 -9.30 -3.16
CA VAL A 170 -7.93 -9.10 -4.39
C VAL A 170 -8.82 -7.86 -4.26
N ASP A 171 -9.45 -7.65 -3.11
CA ASP A 171 -10.32 -6.49 -2.89
C ASP A 171 -9.50 -5.20 -2.77
N LEU A 172 -8.37 -5.25 -2.05
CA LEU A 172 -7.43 -4.13 -2.00
C LEU A 172 -6.94 -3.76 -3.39
N LYS A 173 -6.57 -4.74 -4.21
CA LYS A 173 -6.17 -4.51 -5.60
C LYS A 173 -7.29 -3.89 -6.43
N ALA A 174 -8.49 -4.45 -6.38
CA ALA A 174 -9.62 -3.93 -7.17
C ALA A 174 -9.96 -2.48 -6.83
N ILE A 175 -9.90 -2.12 -5.54
CA ILE A 175 -10.09 -0.73 -5.10
C ILE A 175 -8.92 0.15 -5.55
N ALA A 176 -7.68 -0.29 -5.36
CA ALA A 176 -6.49 0.47 -5.74
C ALA A 176 -6.44 0.73 -7.25
N ASP A 177 -6.70 -0.29 -8.07
CA ASP A 177 -6.76 -0.17 -9.53
C ASP A 177 -7.78 0.91 -9.93
N CYS A 178 -9.01 0.81 -9.44
CA CYS A 178 -10.08 1.77 -9.73
C CYS A 178 -9.72 3.20 -9.29
N MET A 179 -9.14 3.36 -8.09
CA MET A 179 -8.71 4.68 -7.61
C MET A 179 -7.55 5.25 -8.44
N ILE A 180 -6.58 4.43 -8.84
CA ILE A 180 -5.42 4.87 -9.62
C ILE A 180 -5.85 5.29 -11.02
N GLU A 181 -6.67 4.48 -11.68
CA GLU A 181 -7.20 4.80 -13.01
C GLU A 181 -8.01 6.10 -12.97
N ALA A 182 -8.82 6.31 -11.93
CA ALA A 182 -9.59 7.53 -11.73
C ALA A 182 -8.74 8.77 -11.37
N GLY A 183 -7.42 8.63 -11.20
CA GLY A 183 -6.50 9.73 -10.88
C GLY A 183 -6.32 10.01 -9.38
N TYR A 184 -6.80 9.12 -8.52
CA TYR A 184 -6.74 9.21 -7.04
C TYR A 184 -5.66 8.28 -6.44
N GLY A 185 -4.64 7.92 -7.22
CA GLY A 185 -3.56 7.05 -6.76
C GLY A 185 -2.78 7.61 -5.57
N ASN A 186 -2.66 8.93 -5.45
CA ASN A 186 -1.99 9.57 -4.31
C ASN A 186 -2.76 9.40 -3.01
N GLU A 187 -4.09 9.56 -3.05
CA GLU A 187 -4.99 9.35 -1.91
C GLU A 187 -4.98 7.88 -1.48
N CYS A 188 -5.05 6.96 -2.44
CA CYS A 188 -4.93 5.52 -2.20
C CYS A 188 -3.61 5.18 -1.49
N ALA A 189 -2.48 5.64 -2.06
CA ALA A 189 -1.15 5.43 -1.51
C ALA A 189 -1.00 6.00 -0.10
N LYS A 190 -1.55 7.19 0.19
CA LYS A 190 -1.52 7.78 1.53
C LYS A 190 -2.21 6.91 2.58
N ILE A 191 -3.39 6.38 2.26
CA ILE A 191 -4.15 5.51 3.17
C ILE A 191 -3.37 4.21 3.40
N TYR A 192 -2.83 3.62 2.33
CA TYR A 192 -2.03 2.42 2.40
C TYR A 192 -0.81 2.61 3.30
N LYS A 193 0.03 3.62 3.00
CA LYS A 193 1.26 3.94 3.74
C LYS A 193 0.98 4.17 5.23
N LEU A 194 -0.03 4.96 5.57
CA LEU A 194 -0.35 5.29 6.95
C LEU A 194 -0.73 4.04 7.76
N ASN A 195 -1.57 3.17 7.21
CA ASN A 195 -2.00 1.96 7.90
C ASN A 195 -0.84 0.96 7.99
N ARG A 196 -0.23 0.60 6.86
CA ARG A 196 0.80 -0.45 6.80
C ARG A 196 2.06 -0.09 7.57
N LYS A 197 2.52 1.17 7.51
CA LYS A 197 3.63 1.65 8.35
C LYS A 197 3.34 1.47 9.83
N SER A 198 2.13 1.80 10.29
CA SER A 198 1.74 1.59 11.69
C SER A 198 1.80 0.12 12.08
N VAL A 199 1.40 -0.80 11.20
CA VAL A 199 1.46 -2.24 11.50
C VAL A 199 2.91 -2.70 11.59
N ILE A 200 3.78 -2.30 10.66
CA ILE A 200 5.21 -2.65 10.69
C ILE A 200 5.89 -2.12 11.96
N ASP A 201 5.67 -0.84 12.28
CA ASP A 201 6.27 -0.20 13.45
C ASP A 201 5.78 -0.86 14.76
N GLU A 202 4.49 -1.21 14.84
CA GLU A 202 3.91 -1.93 15.98
C GLU A 202 4.46 -3.37 16.10
N THR A 203 4.56 -4.12 15.01
CA THR A 203 5.12 -5.49 15.02
C THR A 203 6.59 -5.48 15.45
N LEU A 204 7.41 -4.55 14.94
CA LEU A 204 8.81 -4.43 15.34
C LEU A 204 8.97 -4.06 16.82
N TYR A 205 8.08 -3.19 17.33
CA TYR A 205 8.03 -2.89 18.74
C TYR A 205 7.77 -4.15 19.59
N TYR A 206 6.81 -4.99 19.20
CA TYR A 206 6.54 -6.26 19.91
C TYR A 206 7.67 -7.28 19.78
N LEU A 207 8.43 -7.26 18.68
CA LEU A 207 9.66 -8.05 18.52
C LEU A 207 10.83 -7.51 19.37
N GLY A 208 10.66 -6.37 20.04
CA GLY A 208 11.68 -5.76 20.88
C GLY A 208 12.76 -5.00 20.12
N VAL A 209 12.48 -4.62 18.86
CA VAL A 209 13.35 -3.75 18.08
C VAL A 209 13.17 -2.31 18.58
N GLU A 210 14.23 -1.79 19.20
CA GLU A 210 14.23 -0.46 19.82
C GLU A 210 15.03 0.56 18.99
N ASN A 211 14.56 1.80 18.99
CA ASN A 211 15.29 2.93 18.43
C ASN A 211 16.36 3.40 19.41
N PHE A 212 17.61 2.99 19.18
CA PHE A 212 18.75 3.45 19.97
C PHE A 212 19.43 4.66 19.35
N CYS A 213 20.00 5.51 20.19
CA CYS A 213 21.04 6.44 19.77
C CYS A 213 22.42 5.92 20.19
N SER A 214 23.44 6.24 19.38
CA SER A 214 24.81 5.74 19.60
C SER A 214 25.33 6.04 21.02
N SER A 215 25.04 7.22 21.56
CA SER A 215 25.47 7.60 22.91
C SER A 215 24.84 6.75 24.02
N THR A 216 23.61 6.27 23.84
CA THR A 216 22.93 5.38 24.80
C THR A 216 23.57 4.01 24.81
N VAL A 217 23.83 3.42 23.63
CA VAL A 217 24.50 2.11 23.51
C VAL A 217 25.89 2.14 24.15
N GLN A 218 26.66 3.20 23.95
CA GLN A 218 28.03 3.34 24.50
C GLN A 218 28.09 3.48 26.03
N LYS A 219 27.01 3.98 26.64
CA LYS A 219 26.90 4.16 28.10
C LYS A 219 26.34 2.93 28.79
N MET A 220 25.65 2.06 28.07
CA MET A 220 25.04 0.83 28.59
C MET A 220 26.10 -0.14 29.11
N ASP A 221 25.79 -0.87 30.17
CA ASP A 221 26.56 -2.00 30.65
C ASP A 221 26.46 -3.18 29.67
N TRP A 222 27.47 -4.05 29.67
CA TRP A 222 27.51 -5.15 28.72
C TRP A 222 26.37 -6.15 28.93
N GLU A 223 25.96 -6.43 30.17
CA GLU A 223 24.90 -7.38 30.45
C GLU A 223 23.56 -6.93 29.88
N ALA A 224 23.23 -5.64 30.00
CA ALA A 224 22.05 -5.07 29.36
C ALA A 224 22.18 -5.07 27.82
N LEU A 225 23.35 -4.73 27.28
CA LEU A 225 23.58 -4.73 25.83
C LEU A 225 23.46 -6.13 25.23
N GLU A 226 24.02 -7.16 25.89
CA GLU A 226 23.94 -8.53 25.45
C GLU A 226 22.49 -9.03 25.39
N LYS A 227 21.65 -8.63 26.34
CA LYS A 227 20.21 -8.93 26.29
C LYS A 227 19.55 -8.29 25.05
N LYS A 228 19.88 -7.04 24.72
CA LYS A 228 19.39 -6.38 23.50
C LYS A 228 19.90 -7.04 22.23
N ILE A 229 21.17 -7.48 22.19
CA ILE A 229 21.72 -8.25 21.07
C ILE A 229 20.93 -9.54 20.86
N LYS A 230 20.63 -10.30 21.93
CA LYS A 230 19.84 -11.54 21.83
C LYS A 230 18.42 -11.30 21.29
N ILE A 231 17.76 -10.24 21.76
CA ILE A 231 16.44 -9.83 21.26
C ILE A 231 16.53 -9.49 19.77
N TRP A 232 17.54 -8.69 19.38
CA TRP A 232 17.76 -8.33 17.99
C TRP A 232 18.03 -9.55 17.10
N LEU A 233 18.83 -10.52 17.56
CA LEU A 233 19.10 -11.77 16.84
C LEU A 233 17.81 -12.58 16.60
N SER A 234 16.90 -12.64 17.58
CA SER A 234 15.60 -13.29 17.38
C SER A 234 14.66 -12.50 16.48
N ALA A 235 14.79 -11.18 16.43
CA ALA A 235 13.89 -10.30 15.68
C ALA A 235 14.29 -10.14 14.21
N VAL A 236 15.59 -10.09 13.88
CA VAL A 236 16.08 -9.68 12.56
C VAL A 236 15.57 -10.59 11.44
N LYS A 237 15.58 -11.91 11.65
CA LYS A 237 15.09 -12.88 10.68
C LYS A 237 13.59 -12.72 10.44
N VAL A 238 12.79 -12.58 11.50
CA VAL A 238 11.34 -12.35 11.39
C VAL A 238 11.05 -11.01 10.69
N ALA A 239 11.81 -9.97 11.03
CA ALA A 239 11.66 -8.65 10.41
C ALA A 239 11.94 -8.67 8.91
N VAL A 240 13.00 -9.35 8.46
CA VAL A 240 13.36 -9.39 7.04
C VAL A 240 12.50 -10.40 6.27
N SER A 241 12.54 -11.66 6.69
CA SER A 241 11.95 -12.79 5.95
C SER A 241 10.43 -12.83 6.00
N THR A 242 9.82 -12.21 7.01
CA THR A 242 8.36 -12.20 7.17
C THR A 242 7.79 -10.80 6.97
N LEU A 243 8.24 -9.83 7.77
CA LEU A 243 7.60 -8.52 7.81
C LEU A 243 7.87 -7.69 6.55
N PHE A 244 9.13 -7.47 6.19
CA PHE A 244 9.48 -6.68 5.01
C PHE A 244 9.19 -7.43 3.71
N TYR A 245 9.45 -8.74 3.66
CA TYR A 245 9.10 -9.55 2.49
C TYR A 245 7.59 -9.59 2.24
N GLY A 246 6.79 -9.80 3.28
CA GLY A 246 5.33 -9.77 3.16
C GLY A 246 4.78 -8.43 2.69
N GLU A 247 5.37 -7.32 3.15
CA GLU A 247 5.00 -6.00 2.67
C GLU A 247 5.37 -5.78 1.19
N ARG A 248 6.51 -6.33 0.74
CA ARG A 248 6.92 -6.29 -0.67
C ARG A 248 5.87 -6.99 -1.54
N ILE A 249 5.50 -8.23 -1.19
CA ILE A 249 4.49 -9.00 -1.92
C ILE A 249 3.14 -8.29 -1.93
N LEU A 250 2.71 -7.73 -0.80
CA LEU A 250 1.44 -7.03 -0.72
C LEU A 250 1.42 -5.76 -1.59
N CYS A 251 2.53 -5.00 -1.59
CA CYS A 251 2.68 -3.86 -2.52
C CYS A 251 2.63 -4.31 -3.98
N ASP A 252 3.31 -5.41 -4.33
CA ASP A 252 3.31 -6.00 -5.67
C ASP A 252 1.92 -6.41 -6.13
N GLN A 253 1.14 -7.01 -5.25
CA GLN A 253 -0.24 -7.40 -5.53
C GLN A 253 -1.16 -6.18 -5.69
N VAL A 254 -1.18 -5.28 -4.71
CA VAL A 254 -2.14 -4.16 -4.62
C VAL A 254 -1.88 -3.09 -5.68
N PHE A 255 -0.61 -2.81 -5.97
CA PHE A 255 -0.20 -1.73 -6.89
C PHE A 255 0.43 -2.25 -8.18
N SER A 256 0.02 -3.43 -8.63
CA SER A 256 0.50 -4.07 -9.87
C SER A 256 0.38 -3.20 -11.13
N ILE A 257 -0.58 -2.28 -11.18
CA ILE A 257 -0.77 -1.39 -12.34
C ILE A 257 0.10 -0.11 -12.31
N SER A 258 0.84 0.14 -11.22
CA SER A 258 1.66 1.35 -11.07
C SER A 258 2.95 1.10 -10.29
N ASP A 259 4.04 0.87 -11.02
CA ASP A 259 5.38 0.67 -10.45
C ASP A 259 5.82 1.84 -9.56
N ASN A 260 5.51 3.08 -9.94
CA ASN A 260 5.86 4.26 -9.16
C ASN A 260 5.19 4.26 -7.77
N ILE A 261 3.87 4.03 -7.74
CA ILE A 261 3.13 3.98 -6.48
C ILE A 261 3.60 2.79 -5.65
N ARG A 262 3.80 1.63 -6.29
CA ARG A 262 4.28 0.41 -5.65
C ARG A 262 5.62 0.60 -4.95
N GLU A 263 6.65 1.06 -5.66
CA GLU A 263 7.98 1.26 -5.09
C GLU A 263 7.98 2.37 -4.03
N SER A 264 7.23 3.45 -4.26
CA SER A 264 7.11 4.53 -3.28
C SER A 264 6.41 4.06 -1.99
N CYS A 265 5.34 3.25 -2.09
CA CYS A 265 4.65 2.69 -0.93
C CYS A 265 5.57 1.79 -0.13
N PHE A 266 6.17 0.79 -0.78
CA PHE A 266 7.08 -0.13 -0.11
C PHE A 266 8.20 0.63 0.60
N SER A 267 8.95 1.47 -0.14
CA SER A 267 10.08 2.22 0.40
C SER A 267 9.67 3.10 1.59
N ASP A 268 8.60 3.89 1.48
CA ASP A 268 8.19 4.80 2.55
C ASP A 268 7.71 4.07 3.81
N ILE A 269 7.12 2.88 3.65
CA ILE A 269 6.64 2.05 4.77
C ILE A 269 7.81 1.47 5.55
N VAL A 270 8.77 0.85 4.87
CA VAL A 270 9.82 0.05 5.54
C VAL A 270 11.09 0.85 5.87
N LYS A 271 11.34 1.98 5.20
CA LYS A 271 12.64 2.67 5.23
C LYS A 271 13.12 2.99 6.65
N GLU A 272 12.26 3.58 7.47
CA GLU A 272 12.64 3.98 8.83
C GLU A 272 12.90 2.76 9.71
N SER A 273 11.98 1.80 9.70
CA SER A 273 12.03 0.62 10.56
C SER A 273 13.19 -0.32 10.18
N ALA A 274 13.46 -0.48 8.87
CA ALA A 274 14.63 -1.22 8.39
C ALA A 274 15.95 -0.49 8.71
N SER A 275 15.98 0.86 8.62
CA SER A 275 17.17 1.63 9.01
C SER A 275 17.45 1.47 10.50
N SER A 276 16.42 1.53 11.34
CA SER A 276 16.53 1.29 12.79
C SER A 276 17.00 -0.13 13.14
N LEU A 277 16.53 -1.13 12.38
CA LEU A 277 16.97 -2.51 12.55
C LEU A 277 18.47 -2.66 12.25
N PHE A 278 18.95 -2.11 11.13
CA PHE A 278 20.33 -2.30 10.67
C PHE A 278 21.35 -1.32 11.26
N ILE A 279 20.93 -0.20 11.85
CA ILE A 279 21.85 0.70 12.55
C ILE A 279 22.29 0.16 13.91
N PHE A 280 21.46 -0.67 14.57
CA PHE A 280 21.79 -1.21 15.89
C PHE A 280 23.11 -2.03 15.91
N PRO A 281 23.34 -3.00 15.00
CA PRO A 281 24.61 -3.71 14.94
C PRO A 281 25.82 -2.80 14.69
N GLU A 282 25.66 -1.73 13.90
CA GLU A 282 26.73 -0.73 13.72
C GLU A 282 27.09 -0.05 15.05
N MET A 283 26.10 0.26 15.89
CA MET A 283 26.32 0.84 17.21
C MET A 283 27.02 -0.15 18.16
N VAL A 284 26.63 -1.42 18.11
CA VAL A 284 27.25 -2.51 18.89
C VAL A 284 28.71 -2.72 18.50
N ALA A 285 29.01 -2.71 17.20
CA ALA A 285 30.38 -2.88 16.69
C ALA A 285 31.35 -1.80 17.24
N LYS A 286 30.85 -0.60 17.52
CA LYS A 286 31.64 0.51 18.08
C LYS A 286 31.76 0.44 19.61
N TYR A 287 31.20 -0.58 20.28
CA TYR A 287 31.15 -0.64 21.73
C TYR A 287 32.56 -0.74 22.35
N LYS A 288 32.81 0.06 23.39
CA LYS A 288 34.11 0.14 24.06
C LYS A 288 34.58 -1.21 24.64
N LYS A 289 35.87 -1.51 24.49
CA LYS A 289 36.58 -2.66 25.10
C LYS A 289 35.88 -4.01 24.84
N LEU A 290 36.21 -4.60 23.70
CA LEU A 290 35.80 -5.95 23.32
C LEU A 290 36.71 -6.97 24.00
N SER A 291 36.16 -7.76 24.93
CA SER A 291 36.81 -8.99 25.37
C SER A 291 36.44 -10.12 24.42
N LEU A 292 37.15 -11.24 24.51
CA LEU A 292 36.94 -12.41 23.66
C LEU A 292 35.50 -12.94 23.73
N GLU A 293 34.86 -12.86 24.91
CA GLU A 293 33.45 -13.22 25.09
C GLU A 293 32.48 -12.30 24.34
N LYS A 294 32.81 -11.00 24.22
CA LYS A 294 32.01 -10.01 23.50
C LYS A 294 32.12 -10.18 21.98
N MET A 295 33.28 -10.63 21.52
CA MET A 295 33.55 -10.91 20.12
C MET A 295 32.61 -11.97 19.56
N PHE A 296 32.30 -13.04 20.32
CA PHE A 296 31.32 -14.04 19.89
C PHE A 296 29.95 -13.43 19.62
N ARG A 297 29.49 -12.48 20.44
CA ARG A 297 28.21 -11.79 20.20
C ARG A 297 28.22 -10.89 18.96
N ILE A 298 29.37 -10.31 18.63
CA ILE A 298 29.54 -9.52 17.40
C ILE A 298 29.50 -10.44 16.18
N LEU A 299 30.17 -11.61 16.26
CA LEU A 299 30.13 -12.63 15.22
C LEU A 299 28.71 -13.17 15.01
N ASP A 300 27.97 -13.48 16.09
CA ASP A 300 26.56 -13.89 16.01
C ASP A 300 25.73 -12.88 15.18
N MET A 301 25.95 -11.56 15.38
CA MET A 301 25.25 -10.53 14.61
C MET A 301 25.71 -10.45 13.15
N TYR A 302 26.99 -10.66 12.89
CA TYR A 302 27.53 -10.69 11.52
C TYR A 302 26.92 -11.86 10.76
N ASP A 303 26.95 -13.06 11.35
CA ASP A 303 26.42 -14.28 10.78
C ASP A 303 24.92 -14.13 10.49
N ALA A 304 24.15 -13.59 11.43
CA ALA A 304 22.72 -13.35 11.23
C ALA A 304 22.39 -12.43 10.04
N ILE A 305 23.19 -11.37 9.79
CA ILE A 305 22.98 -10.52 8.60
C ILE A 305 23.45 -11.22 7.33
N SER A 306 24.57 -11.96 7.41
CA SER A 306 25.13 -12.70 6.28
C SER A 306 24.17 -13.79 5.79
N GLU A 307 23.52 -14.50 6.70
CA GLU A 307 22.54 -15.55 6.38
C GLU A 307 21.34 -15.00 5.59
N ILE A 308 20.82 -13.83 5.97
CA ILE A 308 19.65 -13.20 5.33
C ILE A 308 20.03 -12.22 4.21
N TRP A 309 21.31 -12.13 3.82
CA TRP A 309 21.80 -11.11 2.89
C TRP A 309 21.07 -11.16 1.54
N ASN A 310 20.90 -12.36 0.97
CA ASN A 310 20.23 -12.53 -0.32
C ASN A 310 18.77 -12.04 -0.28
N GLU A 311 18.08 -12.25 0.85
CA GLU A 311 16.72 -11.74 1.05
C GLU A 311 16.70 -10.22 1.13
N ILE A 312 17.65 -9.60 1.84
CA ILE A 312 17.80 -8.15 1.86
C ILE A 312 17.99 -7.59 0.45
N GLU A 313 18.80 -8.24 -0.39
CA GLU A 313 19.02 -7.80 -1.77
C GLU A 313 17.76 -7.89 -2.63
N MET A 314 17.00 -8.98 -2.50
CA MET A 314 15.74 -9.16 -3.22
C MET A 314 14.66 -8.16 -2.76
N ILE A 315 14.52 -7.96 -1.45
CA ILE A 315 13.45 -7.15 -0.86
C ILE A 315 13.64 -5.66 -1.15
N PHE A 316 14.87 -5.15 -0.96
CA PHE A 316 15.13 -3.71 -0.96
C PHE A 316 15.68 -3.16 -2.29
N GLY A 317 16.02 -4.02 -3.25
CA GLY A 317 16.55 -3.61 -4.55
C GLY A 317 17.95 -2.97 -4.46
N PHE A 318 18.41 -2.40 -5.58
CA PHE A 318 19.81 -2.00 -5.75
C PHE A 318 20.21 -0.70 -5.00
N GLU A 319 19.29 0.25 -4.84
CA GLU A 319 19.59 1.60 -4.33
C GLU A 319 18.88 1.95 -3.01
N SER A 320 18.61 0.96 -2.16
CA SER A 320 17.95 1.20 -0.87
C SER A 320 18.92 1.60 0.24
N THR A 321 18.51 2.59 1.04
CA THR A 321 19.21 2.98 2.27
C THR A 321 19.30 1.83 3.29
N ALA A 322 18.30 0.94 3.32
CA ALA A 322 18.33 -0.21 4.22
C ALA A 322 19.45 -1.20 3.84
N LYS A 323 19.62 -1.46 2.53
CA LYS A 323 20.67 -2.34 2.01
C LYS A 323 22.06 -1.78 2.30
N SER A 324 22.28 -0.48 2.05
CA SER A 324 23.57 0.16 2.34
C SER A 324 23.87 0.20 3.85
N GLN A 325 22.84 0.38 4.68
CA GLN A 325 22.97 0.33 6.13
C GLN A 325 23.34 -1.09 6.61
N ALA A 326 22.68 -2.13 6.08
CA ALA A 326 23.00 -3.53 6.38
C ALA A 326 24.44 -3.90 5.97
N MET A 327 24.88 -3.46 4.78
CA MET A 327 26.28 -3.64 4.34
C MET A 327 27.26 -2.95 5.28
N THR A 328 26.97 -1.70 5.67
CA THR A 328 27.81 -0.93 6.59
C THR A 328 27.90 -1.62 7.94
N ALA A 329 26.78 -2.14 8.45
CA ALA A 329 26.73 -2.90 9.68
C ALA A 329 27.63 -4.14 9.63
N MET A 330 27.54 -4.95 8.56
CA MET A 330 28.41 -6.12 8.37
C MET A 330 29.89 -5.75 8.35
N VAL A 331 30.27 -4.71 7.60
CA VAL A 331 31.68 -4.25 7.55
C VAL A 331 32.16 -3.86 8.95
N LYS A 332 31.33 -3.14 9.72
CA LYS A 332 31.70 -2.69 11.06
C LYS A 332 31.79 -3.85 12.06
N LEU A 333 30.88 -4.82 11.99
CA LEU A 333 30.94 -6.02 12.81
C LEU A 333 32.20 -6.85 12.49
N ARG A 334 32.56 -6.97 11.21
CA ARG A 334 33.78 -7.64 10.77
C ARG A 334 35.06 -6.94 11.23
N GLU A 335 35.09 -5.62 11.29
CA GLU A 335 36.23 -4.86 11.81
C GLU A 335 36.35 -4.94 13.34
N ALA A 336 35.23 -5.21 14.03
CA ALA A 336 35.15 -5.27 15.49
C ALA A 336 35.37 -6.68 16.06
N SER A 337 35.20 -7.71 15.23
CA SER A 337 35.60 -9.09 15.53
C SER A 337 37.08 -9.27 15.20
#